data_AF-A0A382Q512-F1
#
_entry.id   AF-A0A382Q512-F1
#
_cell.length_a   1.000
_cell.length_b   1.000
_cell.length_c   1.000
_cell.angle_alpha   90.00
_cell.angle_beta   90.00
_cell.angle_gamma   90.00
#
_symmetry.space_group_name_H-M   'P 1'
#
loop_
_entity.id
_entity.type
_entity.pdbx_description
1 polymer ?
#
loop_
_entity_poly.entity_id
_entity_poly.type
_entity_poly.pdbx_seq_one_letter_code
_entity_poly.pdbx_strand_id
1 'polypeptide(L)'
;MKKNTYRKYLLLVVLTTFFISSSTSQTFRNVRPETVGMSSDRLERLTHQLESYVESKKLSGGVALVLKKGKAAYFHSFGYRDLKS
;
A
#
# COMPACT_ATOMS: atom_id res chain seq x y z
N MET A 1 26.64 -38.21 -26.98
CA MET A 1 27.02 -37.38 -25.82
C MET A 1 26.20 -36.08 -25.63
N LYS A 2 25.40 -35.61 -26.61
CA LYS A 2 24.63 -34.33 -26.50
C LYS A 2 23.34 -34.39 -25.65
N LYS A 3 22.76 -35.58 -25.43
CA LYS A 3 21.48 -35.79 -24.71
C LYS A 3 21.53 -35.33 -23.23
N ASN A 4 22.69 -35.49 -22.57
CA ASN A 4 22.90 -35.01 -21.20
C ASN A 4 23.04 -33.49 -21.10
N THR A 5 23.48 -32.83 -22.17
CA THR A 5 23.64 -31.37 -22.20
C THR A 5 22.27 -30.68 -22.21
N TYR A 6 21.32 -31.15 -23.03
CA TYR A 6 19.94 -30.63 -23.03
C TYR A 6 19.21 -30.88 -21.71
N ARG A 7 19.44 -32.04 -21.07
CA ARG A 7 18.86 -32.34 -19.76
C ARG A 7 19.37 -31.38 -18.67
N LYS A 8 20.65 -30.98 -18.73
CA LYS A 8 21.23 -30.00 -17.80
C LYS A 8 20.63 -28.60 -18.00
N TYR A 9 20.47 -28.14 -19.24
CA TYR A 9 19.83 -26.85 -19.51
C TYR A 9 18.35 -26.85 -19.13
N LEU A 10 17.64 -27.94 -19.39
CA LEU A 10 16.24 -28.09 -19.00
C LEU A 10 16.07 -28.08 -17.47
N LEU A 11 16.96 -28.74 -16.73
CA LEU A 11 17.00 -28.64 -15.26
C LEU A 11 17.32 -27.23 -14.77
N LEU A 12 18.24 -26.51 -15.42
CA LEU A 12 18.59 -25.12 -15.08
C LEU A 12 17.41 -24.16 -15.29
N VAL A 13 16.62 -24.37 -16.36
CA VAL A 13 15.43 -23.56 -16.64
C VAL A 13 14.33 -23.83 -15.61
N VAL A 14 14.10 -25.09 -15.23
CA VAL A 14 13.11 -25.44 -14.20
C VAL A 14 13.51 -24.89 -12.81
N LEU A 15 14.81 -24.88 -12.50
CA LEU A 15 15.31 -24.36 -11.23
C LEU A 15 15.17 -22.83 -11.13
N THR A 16 15.40 -22.13 -12.24
CA THR A 16 15.28 -20.66 -12.30
C THR A 16 13.82 -20.20 -12.27
N THR A 17 12.89 -20.90 -12.91
CA THR A 17 11.46 -20.56 -12.84
C THR A 17 10.84 -20.79 -11.46
N PHE A 18 11.34 -21.79 -10.72
CA PHE A 18 10.91 -22.03 -9.33
C PHE A 18 11.33 -20.88 -8.39
N PHE A 19 12.51 -20.30 -8.57
CA PHE A 19 13.01 -19.20 -7.75
C PHE A 19 12.32 -17.85 -7.99
N ILE A 20 11.62 -17.68 -9.12
CA ILE A 20 10.90 -16.44 -9.44
C ILE A 20 9.51 -16.39 -8.77
N SER A 21 9.06 -17.51 -8.19
CA SER A 21 7.73 -17.61 -7.59
C SER A 21 7.78 -17.25 -6.10
N SER A 22 7.55 -15.98 -5.76
CA SER A 22 6.73 -15.51 -4.61
C SER A 22 7.12 -14.10 -4.13
N SER A 23 6.93 -13.08 -4.97
CA SER A 23 6.85 -11.70 -4.48
C SER A 23 5.40 -11.38 -4.14
N THR A 24 4.93 -11.79 -2.97
CA THR A 24 3.61 -11.36 -2.48
C THR A 24 3.74 -9.92 -1.97
N SER A 25 3.04 -8.98 -2.61
CA SER A 25 2.91 -7.63 -2.06
C SER A 25 2.16 -7.70 -0.73
N GLN A 26 2.83 -7.36 0.38
CA GLN A 26 2.15 -7.28 1.67
C GLN A 26 1.37 -5.98 1.75
N THR A 27 0.09 -6.07 2.09
CA THR A 27 -0.69 -4.88 2.44
C THR A 27 -0.18 -4.29 3.77
N PHE A 28 -0.30 -2.98 3.94
CA PHE A 28 0.07 -2.35 5.20
C PHE A 28 -0.97 -2.69 6.26
N ARG A 29 -0.51 -3.26 7.38
CA ARG A 29 -1.41 -3.52 8.51
C ARG A 29 -1.82 -2.20 9.16
N ASN A 30 -3.13 -1.95 9.25
CA ASN A 30 -3.68 -0.86 10.05
C ASN A 30 -3.40 -1.11 11.53
N VAL A 31 -2.91 -0.09 12.22
CA VAL A 31 -2.58 -0.15 13.65
C VAL A 31 -3.00 1.14 14.35
N ARG A 32 -3.20 1.04 15.66
CA ARG A 32 -3.41 2.21 16.50
C ARG A 32 -2.22 3.18 16.38
N PRO A 33 -2.44 4.49 16.14
CA PRO A 33 -1.36 5.48 16.01
C PRO A 33 -0.35 5.45 17.16
N GLU A 34 -0.83 5.25 18.40
CA GLU A 34 0.04 5.25 19.59
C GLU A 34 1.11 4.16 19.51
N THR A 35 0.79 3.01 18.90
CA THR A 35 1.72 1.86 18.80
C THR A 35 2.93 2.13 17.90
N VAL A 36 2.85 3.17 17.06
CA VAL A 36 3.95 3.66 16.23
C VAL A 36 4.46 5.02 16.69
N GLY A 37 4.02 5.52 17.84
CA GLY A 37 4.42 6.81 18.40
C GLY A 37 3.84 8.00 17.63
N MET A 38 2.58 7.88 17.20
CA MET A 38 1.75 8.97 16.68
C MET A 38 0.57 9.19 17.64
N SER A 39 0.00 10.38 17.62
CA SER A 39 -1.16 10.73 18.46
C SER A 39 -2.43 10.60 17.62
N SER A 40 -3.41 9.83 18.09
CA SER A 40 -4.72 9.75 17.43
C SER A 40 -5.37 11.13 17.33
N ASP A 41 -5.38 11.93 18.40
CA ASP A 41 -5.98 13.27 18.39
C ASP A 41 -5.40 14.20 17.31
N ARG A 42 -4.08 14.10 17.04
CA ARG A 42 -3.47 14.90 15.95
C ARG A 42 -3.86 14.39 14.57
N LEU A 43 -4.04 13.08 14.41
CA LEU A 43 -4.52 12.51 13.15
C LEU A 43 -6.01 12.80 12.95
N GLU A 44 -6.79 12.92 14.02
CA GLU A 44 -8.19 13.37 13.95
C GLU A 44 -8.28 14.83 13.47
N ARG A 45 -7.40 15.72 13.96
CA ARG A 45 -7.29 17.09 13.43
C ARG A 45 -6.93 17.11 11.94
N LEU A 46 -6.13 16.15 11.47
CA LEU A 46 -5.83 16.00 10.05
C LEU A 46 -7.10 15.60 9.27
N THR A 47 -7.92 14.68 9.80
CA THR A 47 -9.23 14.32 9.24
C THR A 47 -10.07 15.57 8.99
N HIS A 48 -10.31 16.36 10.04
CA HIS A 48 -11.12 17.58 9.95
C HIS A 48 -10.56 18.58 8.95
N GLN A 49 -9.23 18.74 8.89
CA GLN A 49 -8.61 19.63 7.92
C GLN A 49 -8.84 19.16 6.47
N LEU A 50 -8.74 17.85 6.20
CA LEU A 50 -8.98 17.29 4.88
C LEU A 50 -10.44 17.42 4.46
N GLU A 51 -11.38 17.17 5.38
CA GLU A 51 -12.81 17.37 5.16
C GLU A 51 -13.13 18.84 4.87
N SER A 52 -12.52 19.77 5.61
CA SER A 52 -12.70 21.21 5.39
C SER A 52 -12.33 21.66 3.98
N TYR A 53 -11.40 20.98 3.31
CA TYR A 53 -11.04 21.27 1.91
C TYR A 53 -12.12 20.83 0.93
N VAL A 54 -12.87 19.78 1.25
CA VAL A 54 -14.04 19.37 0.47
C VAL A 54 -15.18 20.35 0.70
N GLU A 55 -15.47 20.68 1.96
CA GLU A 55 -16.53 21.62 2.33
C GLU A 55 -16.31 23.01 1.70
N SER A 56 -15.07 23.49 1.72
CA SER A 56 -14.69 24.77 1.10
C SER A 56 -14.52 24.70 -0.42
N LYS A 57 -14.91 23.58 -1.06
CA LYS A 57 -14.81 23.34 -2.51
C LYS A 57 -13.40 23.52 -3.08
N LYS A 58 -12.38 23.34 -2.24
CA LYS A 58 -10.97 23.38 -2.65
C LYS A 58 -10.49 22.05 -3.23
N LEU A 59 -11.10 20.95 -2.80
CA LEU A 59 -10.88 19.60 -3.32
C LEU A 59 -12.23 18.91 -3.56
N SER A 60 -12.30 18.04 -4.57
CA SER A 60 -13.47 17.14 -4.73
C SER A 60 -13.50 16.05 -3.66
N GLY A 61 -12.32 15.51 -3.33
CA GLY A 61 -12.10 14.42 -2.40
C GLY A 61 -10.69 13.83 -2.56
N GLY A 62 -10.41 12.76 -1.83
CA GLY A 62 -9.12 12.07 -1.88
C GLY A 62 -9.01 10.93 -0.88
N VAL A 63 -7.85 10.28 -0.87
CA VAL A 63 -7.48 9.25 0.11
C VAL A 63 -6.11 9.59 0.69
N ALA A 64 -5.99 9.58 2.00
CA ALA A 64 -4.77 9.85 2.74
C ALA A 64 -4.29 8.60 3.48
N LEU A 65 -3.01 8.27 3.32
CA LEU A 65 -2.33 7.17 4.01
C LEU A 65 -1.09 7.71 4.73
N VAL A 66 -1.01 7.48 6.04
CA VAL A 66 0.19 7.78 6.83
C VAL A 66 0.82 6.48 7.30
N LEU A 67 2.03 6.23 6.82
CA LEU A 67 2.84 5.07 7.19
C LEU A 67 3.90 5.44 8.21
N LYS A 68 4.07 4.60 9.24
CA LYS A 68 5.19 4.68 10.16
C LYS A 68 5.62 3.29 10.59
N LYS A 69 6.93 3.02 10.52
CA LYS A 69 7.50 1.68 10.81
C LYS A 69 6.84 0.55 9.99
N GLY A 70 6.57 0.81 8.71
CA GLY A 70 5.94 -0.16 7.80
C GLY A 70 4.49 -0.51 8.13
N LYS A 71 3.83 0.25 9.00
CA LYS A 71 2.44 0.05 9.41
C LYS A 71 1.61 1.28 9.05
N ALA A 72 0.35 1.06 8.70
CA ALA A 72 -0.59 2.14 8.43
C ALA A 72 -1.15 2.67 9.75
N ALA A 73 -0.72 3.87 10.13
CA ALA A 73 -1.17 4.55 11.33
C ALA A 73 -2.49 5.30 11.09
N TYR A 74 -2.74 5.71 9.84
CA TYR A 74 -3.93 6.43 9.42
C TYR A 74 -4.21 6.09 7.96
N PHE A 75 -5.44 5.71 7.66
CA PHE A 75 -5.91 5.48 6.30
C PHE A 75 -7.36 5.96 6.23
N HIS A 76 -7.59 7.01 5.45
CA HIS A 76 -8.87 7.70 5.44
C HIS A 76 -9.19 8.24 4.04
N SER A 77 -10.44 8.06 3.61
CA SER A 77 -10.99 8.59 2.36
C SER A 77 -11.99 9.70 2.67
N PHE A 78 -11.93 10.80 1.92
CA PHE A 78 -12.78 11.97 2.11
C PHE A 78 -13.32 12.48 0.76
N GLY A 79 -14.48 13.13 0.78
CA GLY A 79 -15.12 13.70 -0.41
C GLY A 79 -15.48 12.68 -1.50
N TYR A 80 -15.48 13.13 -2.75
CA TYR A 80 -15.91 12.37 -3.93
C TYR A 80 -14.74 12.16 -4.91
N ARG A 81 -14.71 10.98 -5.55
CA ARG A 81 -13.76 10.67 -6.64
C ARG A 81 -13.94 11.59 -7.84
N ASP A 82 -15.19 11.92 -8.14
CA ASP A 82 -15.59 12.85 -9.19
C ASP A 82 -16.84 13.62 -8.74
N LEU A 83 -16.93 14.90 -9.07
CA LEU A 83 -18.08 15.75 -8.76
C LEU A 83 -19.16 15.69 -9.85
N LYS A 84 -18.84 15.23 -11.06
CA LYS A 84 -19.79 15.07 -12.16
C LYS A 84 -19.46 13.81 -12.96
N SER A 85 -20.41 12.88 -13.03
CA SER A 85 -20.33 11.73 -13.95
C SER A 85 -20.87 12.07 -15.33
#